data_AF-A0A9E5TDJ9-F1
#
_entry.id   AF-A0A9E5TDJ9-F1
#
_cell.length_a   1.000
_cell.length_b   1.000
_cell.length_c   1.000
_cell.angle_alpha   90.00
_cell.angle_beta   90.00
_cell.angle_gamma   90.00
#
_symmetry.space_group_name_H-M   'P 1'
#
loop_
_entity.id
_entity.type
_entity.pdbx_description
1 polymer ?
#
loop_
_entity_poly.entity_id
_entity_poly.type
_entity_poly.pdbx_seq_one_letter_code
_entity_poly.pdbx_strand_id
1 'polypeptide(L)'
;GSETEALILEFNLIQEHRPRYNVRFKDDKRYPFIRIPVNEPYPPIMVVRRPAADGARYFGPYVSTRSMRHTIRLLRRLFGLRYARG
;
A
#
# COMPACT_ATOMS: atom_id res chain seq x y z
N GLY A 1 12.88 15.23 9.46
CA GLY A 1 12.04 14.09 9.04
C GLY A 1 10.62 14.56 8.90
N SER A 2 9.94 14.17 7.84
CA SER A 2 8.51 14.43 7.65
C SER A 2 7.69 13.56 8.61
N GLU A 3 6.51 14.04 9.04
CA GLU A 3 5.55 13.25 9.84
C GLU A 3 5.27 11.89 9.19
N THR A 4 5.21 11.84 7.86
CA THR A 4 5.03 10.60 7.09
C THR A 4 6.19 9.62 7.25
N GLU A 5 7.43 10.09 7.26
CA GLU A 5 8.61 9.23 7.43
C GLU A 5 8.67 8.67 8.84
N ALA A 6 8.33 9.49 9.84
CA ALA A 6 8.24 9.06 11.24
C ALA A 6 7.17 7.97 11.42
N LEU A 7 6.00 8.13 10.80
CA LEU A 7 4.93 7.13 10.83
C LEU A 7 5.31 5.82 10.13
N ILE A 8 6.01 5.88 8.99
CA ILE A 8 6.52 4.70 8.30
C ILE A 8 7.56 3.98 9.17
N LEU A 9 8.47 4.73 9.79
CA LEU A 9 9.49 4.20 10.66
C LEU A 9 8.88 3.52 11.88
N GLU A 10 7.93 4.18 12.55
CA GLU A 10 7.20 3.62 13.70
C GLU A 10 6.50 2.30 13.32
N PHE A 11 5.82 2.28 12.17
CA PHE A 11 5.18 1.06 11.68
C PHE A 11 6.18 -0.08 11.44
N ASN A 12 7.32 0.21 10.81
CA ASN A 12 8.36 -0.79 10.56
C ASN A 12 8.92 -1.36 11.88
N LEU A 13 9.19 -0.50 12.86
CA LEU A 13 9.66 -0.90 14.19
C LEU A 13 8.63 -1.77 14.92
N ILE A 14 7.34 -1.44 14.83
CA ILE A 14 6.26 -2.27 15.42
C ILE A 14 6.22 -3.67 14.77
N GLN A 15 6.38 -3.76 13.44
CA GLN A 15 6.39 -5.03 12.72
C GLN A 15 7.62 -5.89 13.05
N GLU A 16 8.77 -5.26 13.23
CA GLU A 16 10.03 -5.92 13.60
C GLU A 16 9.98 -6.45 15.04
N HIS A 17 9.52 -5.63 15.98
CA HIS A 17 9.56 -5.96 17.42
C HIS A 17 8.35 -6.77 17.93
N ARG A 18 7.32 -7.01 17.09
CA ARG A 18 6.11 -7.82 17.36
C ARG A 18 5.72 -7.88 18.85
N PRO A 19 5.35 -6.74 19.47
CA PRO A 19 5.14 -6.69 20.91
C PRO A 19 4.02 -7.63 21.36
N ARG A 20 4.35 -8.52 22.32
CA ARG A 20 3.48 -9.57 22.89
C ARG A 20 2.15 -9.07 23.48
N TYR A 21 2.01 -7.77 23.77
CA TYR A 21 0.85 -7.17 24.43
C TYR A 21 -0.13 -6.40 23.51
N ASN A 22 0.08 -6.39 22.19
CA ASN A 22 -0.81 -5.69 21.24
C ASN A 22 -2.15 -6.41 20.97
N VAL A 23 -2.76 -7.00 22.00
CA VAL A 23 -3.95 -7.87 21.93
C VAL A 23 -5.26 -7.09 21.58
N ARG A 24 -5.25 -5.74 21.60
CA ARG A 24 -6.39 -4.90 21.18
C ARG A 24 -6.25 -4.25 19.79
N PHE A 25 -5.17 -4.50 19.04
CA PHE A 25 -5.00 -4.00 17.66
C PHE A 25 -5.47 -5.04 16.63
N LYS A 26 -6.76 -5.38 16.69
CA LYS A 26 -7.37 -6.40 15.82
C LYS A 26 -7.45 -6.02 14.33
N ASP A 27 -7.10 -4.79 13.97
CA ASP A 27 -6.84 -4.41 12.59
C ASP A 27 -5.34 -4.31 12.38
N ASP A 28 -4.80 -5.26 11.63
CA ASP A 28 -3.46 -5.28 11.06
C ASP A 28 -3.22 -3.91 10.37
N LYS A 29 -2.66 -2.93 11.10
CA LYS A 29 -2.40 -1.53 10.68
C LYS A 29 -1.35 -1.44 9.57
N ARG A 30 -1.28 -2.41 8.68
CA ARG A 30 -0.46 -2.36 7.49
C ARG A 30 -0.98 -1.24 6.63
N TYR A 31 -0.12 -0.23 6.46
CA TYR A 31 -0.37 0.84 5.52
C TYR A 31 -0.65 0.22 4.13
N PRO A 32 -1.67 0.72 3.41
CA PRO A 32 -2.01 0.20 2.10
C PRO A 32 -0.90 0.45 1.09
N PHE A 33 -0.78 -0.47 0.15
CA PHE A 33 0.03 -0.40 -1.04
C PHE A 33 -0.88 -0.40 -2.25
N ILE A 34 -0.45 0.24 -3.33
CA ILE A 34 -1.06 0.07 -4.65
C ILE A 34 -0.33 -1.08 -5.34
N ARG A 35 -1.06 -2.13 -5.71
CA ARG A 35 -0.56 -3.26 -6.51
C ARG A 35 -1.02 -3.09 -7.97
N ILE A 36 -0.09 -3.26 -8.90
CA ILE A 36 -0.36 -3.31 -10.34
C ILE A 36 0.30 -4.57 -10.91
N PRO A 37 -0.47 -5.57 -11.35
CA PRO A 37 0.09 -6.71 -12.06
C PRO A 37 0.68 -6.21 -13.39
N VAL A 38 1.92 -6.57 -13.71
CA VAL A 38 2.56 -6.10 -14.97
C VAL A 38 2.45 -7.10 -16.11
N ASN A 39 1.95 -8.30 -15.82
CA ASN A 39 1.83 -9.40 -16.79
C ASN A 39 0.44 -9.44 -17.45
N GLU A 40 -0.44 -8.48 -17.15
CA GLU A 40 -1.78 -8.40 -17.73
C GLU A 40 -1.84 -7.25 -18.74
N PRO A 41 -2.50 -7.43 -19.90
CA PRO A 41 -2.62 -6.38 -20.92
C PRO A 41 -3.47 -5.18 -20.46
N TYR A 42 -4.39 -5.40 -19.51
CA TYR A 42 -5.22 -4.35 -18.90
C TYR A 42 -5.16 -4.44 -17.39
N PRO A 43 -4.03 -4.08 -16.78
CA PRO A 43 -3.78 -4.42 -15.40
C PRO A 43 -4.66 -3.60 -14.45
N PRO A 44 -5.41 -4.25 -13.53
CA PRO A 44 -6.19 -3.53 -12.54
C PRO A 44 -5.29 -2.82 -11.52
N ILE A 45 -5.67 -1.61 -11.14
CA ILE A 45 -5.07 -0.93 -9.98
C ILE A 45 -5.77 -1.43 -8.72
N MET A 46 -5.06 -2.21 -7.89
CA MET A 46 -5.58 -2.79 -6.65
C MET A 46 -4.96 -2.10 -5.44
N VAL A 47 -5.71 -2.03 -4.34
CA VAL A 47 -5.18 -1.60 -3.04
C VAL A 47 -5.04 -2.82 -2.16
N VAL A 48 -3.83 -3.12 -1.70
CA VAL A 48 -3.56 -4.28 -0.84
C VAL A 48 -2.83 -3.85 0.42
N ARG A 49 -3.02 -4.58 1.51
CA ARG A 49 -2.30 -4.35 2.77
C ARG A 49 -1.10 -5.28 2.95
N ARG A 50 -0.95 -6.27 2.08
CA ARG A 50 0.13 -7.25 2.10
C ARG A 50 0.71 -7.38 0.69
N PRO A 51 1.94 -6.91 0.45
CA PRO A 51 2.66 -7.24 -0.76
C PRO A 51 2.87 -8.76 -0.86
N ALA A 52 2.81 -9.29 -2.08
CA ALA A 52 3.08 -10.68 -2.37
C ALA A 52 4.27 -10.77 -3.35
N ALA A 53 4.98 -11.89 -3.34
CA ALA A 53 6.05 -12.18 -4.29
C ALA A 53 5.44 -12.75 -5.60
N ASP A 54 4.56 -11.99 -6.24
CA ASP A 54 3.77 -12.42 -7.40
C ASP A 54 4.20 -11.76 -8.72
N GLY A 55 5.31 -11.03 -8.70
CA GLY A 55 5.82 -10.27 -9.85
C GLY A 55 5.06 -8.99 -10.16
N ALA A 56 4.04 -8.61 -9.37
CA ALA A 56 3.38 -7.32 -9.52
C ALA A 56 4.26 -6.16 -9.02
N ARG A 57 3.97 -4.95 -9.51
CA ARG A 57 4.58 -3.72 -9.01
C ARG A 57 3.77 -3.20 -7.83
N TYR A 58 4.47 -2.87 -6.75
CA TYR A 58 3.89 -2.32 -5.53
C TYR A 58 4.40 -0.90 -5.28
N PHE A 59 3.48 0.03 -5.01
CA PHE A 59 3.79 1.41 -4.65
C PHE A 59 3.26 1.70 -3.24
N GLY A 60 4.05 2.37 -2.40
CA GLY A 60 3.74 2.61 -0.99
C GLY A 60 4.85 2.13 -0.06
N PRO A 61 4.59 1.96 1.25
CA PRO A 61 3.30 2.10 1.93
C PRO A 61 2.75 3.53 1.95
N TYR A 62 1.42 3.70 1.90
CA TYR A 62 0.78 5.02 1.99
C TYR A 62 0.20 5.29 3.38
N VAL A 63 0.81 6.20 4.12
CA VAL A 63 0.24 6.71 5.39
C VAL A 63 -0.97 7.63 5.17
N SER A 64 -1.04 8.28 4.00
CA SER A 64 -2.10 9.21 3.63
C SER A 64 -2.94 8.67 2.48
N THR A 65 -4.23 8.51 2.75
CA THR A 65 -5.24 8.18 1.73
C THR A 65 -5.26 9.22 0.59
N ARG A 66 -4.92 10.48 0.88
CA ARG A 66 -4.86 11.54 -0.14
C ARG A 66 -3.72 11.30 -1.11
N SER A 67 -2.53 10.98 -0.61
CA SER A 67 -1.36 10.65 -1.43
C SER A 67 -1.60 9.40 -2.27
N MET A 68 -2.19 8.35 -1.67
CA MET A 68 -2.58 7.14 -2.41
C MET A 68 -3.55 7.45 -3.55
N ARG A 69 -4.64 8.19 -3.27
CA ARG A 69 -5.62 8.59 -4.29
C ARG A 69 -4.99 9.45 -5.40
N HIS A 70 -4.02 10.30 -5.05
CA HIS A 70 -3.29 11.08 -6.04
C HIS A 70 -2.45 10.19 -6.96
N THR A 71 -1.71 9.23 -6.41
CA THR A 71 -0.96 8.26 -7.22
C THR A 71 -1.88 7.42 -8.10
N ILE A 72 -3.02 6.93 -7.58
CA ILE A 72 -4.01 6.21 -8.40
C ILE A 72 -4.48 7.07 -9.58
N ARG A 73 -4.80 8.36 -9.36
CA ARG A 73 -5.22 9.26 -10.45
C ARG A 73 -4.12 9.46 -11.49
N LEU A 74 -2.86 9.62 -11.07
CA LEU A 74 -1.73 9.75 -11.99
C LEU A 74 -1.55 8.49 -12.83
N LEU A 75 -1.57 7.32 -12.20
CA LEU A 75 -1.42 6.03 -12.89
C LEU A 75 -2.55 5.80 -13.90
N ARG A 76 -3.78 6.18 -13.57
CA ARG A 76 -4.91 6.15 -14.51
C ARG A 76 -4.71 7.07 -15.71
N ARG A 77 -4.18 8.28 -15.49
CA ARG A 77 -3.95 9.24 -16.58
C ARG A 77 -2.82 8.81 -17.51
N LEU A 78 -1.75 8.24 -16.96
CA LEU A 78 -0.58 7.81 -17.74
C LEU A 78 -0.83 6.53 -18.52
N PHE A 79 -1.54 5.57 -17.92
CA PHE A 79 -1.67 4.21 -18.47
C PHE A 79 -3.09 3.86 -18.91
N GLY A 80 -4.06 4.78 -18.80
CA GLY A 80 -5.47 4.52 -19.17
C GLY A 80 -6.15 3.41 -18.35
N LEU A 81 -5.58 3.04 -17.20
CA LEU A 81 -5.98 1.85 -16.44
C LEU A 81 -7.36 2.01 -15.77
N ARG A 82 -8.15 0.94 -15.78
CA ARG A 82 -9.44 0.86 -15.10
C ARG A 82 -9.27 0.40 -13.65
N TYR A 83 -10.14 0.88 -12.76
CA TYR A 83 -10.18 0.45 -11.36
C TYR A 83 -10.99 -0.84 -11.24
N ALA A 84 -10.36 -1.91 -10.77
CA ALA A 84 -11.08 -3.08 -10.30
C ALA A 84 -11.10 -3.04 -8.77
N ARG A 85 -12.28 -3.24 -8.17
CA ARG A 85 -12.38 -3.54 -6.74
C ARG A 85 -11.99 -5.02 -6.58
N GLY A 86 -10.85 -5.26 -5.95
CA GLY A 86 -10.52 -6.54 -5.32
C GLY A 86 -11.04 -6.54 -3.90
#